data_AF-A0A351X0A7-F1
#
_entry.id   AF-A0A351X0A7-F1
#
_cell.length_a   1.000
_cell.length_b   1.000
_cell.length_c   1.000
_cell.angle_alpha   90.00
_cell.angle_beta   90.00
_cell.angle_gamma   90.00
#
_symmetry.space_group_name_H-M   'P 1'
#
loop_
_entity.id
_entity.type
_entity.pdbx_description
1 polymer ?
#
loop_
_entity_poly.entity_id
_entity_poly.type
_entity_poly.pdbx_seq_one_letter_code
_entity_poly.pdbx_strand_id
1 'polypeptide(L)'
;MPDRTLEEKGDKTKATNSAGSGESGMVIPSLHGDLKMLVRTQSGVRLSVTFREYPKARREKTPSRAEAKRERSVVPLFARRKDQTREAVIETAGEGIYIFSAEAEHGAPATATFTLKIYEAGAREKTARIGRRSVSGKKVIAKVLMPEGILWDDDTAFTGSIEDSDSTTKFNSETGLYWKEYND
;
A
#
# COMPACT_ATOMS: atom_id res chain seq x y z
N MET A 1 -3.32 -74.47 -7.32
CA MET A 1 -3.01 -74.85 -8.72
C MET A 1 -4.33 -75.30 -9.35
N PRO A 2 -4.61 -74.92 -10.60
CA PRO A 2 -5.00 -73.60 -11.11
C PRO A 2 -6.50 -73.64 -11.53
N ASP A 3 -7.17 -72.55 -11.90
CA ASP A 3 -7.26 -72.19 -13.32
C ASP A 3 -7.66 -70.73 -13.53
N ARG A 4 -6.99 -70.11 -14.50
CA ARG A 4 -7.25 -68.79 -15.06
C ARG A 4 -8.00 -69.00 -16.37
N THR A 5 -9.09 -68.28 -16.62
CA THR A 5 -9.42 -67.88 -17.99
C THR A 5 -10.08 -66.51 -18.01
N LEU A 6 -9.58 -65.68 -18.93
CA LEU A 6 -9.92 -64.30 -19.26
C LEU A 6 -11.16 -64.20 -20.17
N GLU A 7 -11.52 -62.94 -20.47
CA GLU A 7 -12.27 -62.40 -21.63
C GLU A 7 -13.80 -62.27 -21.46
N GLU A 8 -14.49 -61.26 -21.98
CA GLU A 8 -14.25 -59.85 -22.35
C GLU A 8 -15.67 -59.28 -22.68
N LYS A 9 -15.81 -57.94 -22.74
CA LYS A 9 -16.84 -57.14 -23.47
C LYS A 9 -18.28 -57.03 -22.93
N GLY A 10 -18.54 -55.91 -22.24
CA GLY A 10 -19.21 -54.72 -22.79
C GLY A 10 -20.74 -54.73 -23.04
N ASP A 11 -21.47 -53.80 -22.40
CA ASP A 11 -22.51 -52.96 -23.04
C ASP A 11 -22.84 -51.72 -22.16
N LYS A 12 -23.59 -50.79 -22.76
CA LYS A 12 -23.57 -49.33 -22.63
C LYS A 12 -24.42 -48.70 -21.50
N THR A 13 -24.04 -47.44 -21.23
CA THR A 13 -24.88 -46.27 -20.89
C THR A 13 -25.85 -46.33 -19.71
N LYS A 14 -25.57 -45.49 -18.70
CA LYS A 14 -26.54 -44.47 -18.27
C LYS A 14 -25.84 -43.25 -17.67
N ALA A 15 -26.16 -42.08 -18.24
CA ALA A 15 -25.77 -40.79 -17.73
C ALA A 15 -26.46 -40.49 -16.39
N THR A 16 -25.72 -39.90 -15.46
CA THR A 16 -26.27 -38.94 -14.48
C THR A 16 -25.21 -37.89 -14.18
N ASN A 17 -25.41 -36.71 -14.77
CA ASN A 17 -24.81 -35.46 -14.31
C ASN A 17 -25.20 -35.25 -12.84
N SER A 18 -24.22 -35.11 -11.95
CA SER A 18 -24.41 -34.38 -10.70
C SER A 18 -23.55 -33.12 -10.76
N ALA A 19 -24.19 -32.04 -11.19
CA ALA A 19 -23.69 -30.69 -11.00
C ALA A 19 -23.58 -30.43 -9.50
N GLY A 20 -22.35 -30.29 -9.01
CA GLY A 20 -22.01 -29.71 -7.72
C GLY A 20 -21.58 -28.27 -7.93
N SER A 21 -22.55 -27.37 -8.03
CA SER A 21 -22.39 -25.93 -7.95
C SER A 21 -21.97 -25.52 -6.54
N GLY A 22 -20.97 -24.64 -6.40
CA GLY A 22 -20.76 -23.93 -5.14
C GLY A 22 -19.37 -23.33 -4.97
N GLU A 23 -19.21 -22.12 -5.48
CA GLU A 23 -18.13 -21.18 -5.12
C GLU A 23 -16.70 -21.55 -5.56
N SER A 24 -16.46 -21.46 -6.87
CA SER A 24 -15.17 -20.95 -7.35
C SER A 24 -15.03 -19.49 -6.89
N GLY A 25 -14.75 -19.30 -5.60
CA GLY A 25 -14.29 -18.03 -5.06
C GLY A 25 -12.98 -17.74 -5.74
N MET A 26 -13.01 -16.92 -6.79
CA MET A 26 -11.84 -16.41 -7.49
C MET A 26 -10.84 -15.95 -6.43
N VAL A 27 -9.79 -16.75 -6.22
CA VAL A 27 -8.67 -16.36 -5.37
C VAL A 27 -8.02 -15.22 -6.11
N ILE A 28 -8.33 -13.98 -5.73
CA ILE A 28 -7.62 -12.82 -6.24
C ILE A 28 -6.15 -13.06 -5.87
N PRO A 29 -5.23 -13.18 -6.83
CA PRO A 29 -3.82 -13.36 -6.52
C PRO A 29 -3.38 -12.23 -5.59
N SER A 30 -2.48 -12.53 -4.64
CA SER A 30 -1.90 -11.50 -3.78
C SER A 30 -1.23 -10.46 -4.67
N LEU A 31 -1.84 -9.27 -4.79
CA LEU A 31 -1.29 -8.17 -5.56
C LEU A 31 -0.03 -7.71 -4.85
N HIS A 32 1.14 -7.93 -5.44
CA HIS A 32 2.42 -7.48 -4.89
C HIS A 32 2.81 -6.15 -5.52
N GLY A 33 3.62 -5.37 -4.80
CA GLY A 33 4.12 -4.10 -5.31
C GLY A 33 5.14 -3.45 -4.39
N ASP A 34 5.80 -2.42 -4.93
CA ASP A 34 6.77 -1.62 -4.20
C ASP A 34 6.16 -0.90 -3.01
N LEU A 35 4.90 -0.47 -3.10
CA LEU A 35 4.16 0.10 -1.98
C LEU A 35 2.76 -0.51 -1.91
N LYS A 36 2.37 -0.97 -0.72
CA LYS A 36 1.00 -1.44 -0.45
C LYS A 36 0.49 -0.87 0.87
N MET A 37 -0.58 -0.10 0.80
CA MET A 37 -1.33 0.34 1.96
C MET A 37 -2.47 -0.64 2.26
N LEU A 38 -2.46 -1.19 3.47
CA LEU A 38 -3.54 -1.98 4.05
C LEU A 38 -4.38 -1.08 4.95
N VAL A 39 -5.69 -1.03 4.69
CA VAL A 39 -6.64 -0.24 5.46
C VAL A 39 -7.70 -1.17 6.02
N ARG A 40 -7.70 -1.36 7.33
CA ARG A 40 -8.72 -2.14 8.04
C ARG A 40 -9.73 -1.19 8.69
N THR A 41 -10.98 -1.26 8.27
CA THR A 41 -12.05 -0.36 8.75
C THR A 41 -13.40 -1.04 8.66
N GLN A 42 -14.27 -0.76 9.63
CA GLN A 42 -15.69 -1.15 9.60
C GLN A 42 -16.56 -0.11 8.87
N SER A 43 -16.06 1.12 8.74
CA SER A 43 -16.72 2.25 8.09
C SER A 43 -16.06 2.56 6.75
N GLY A 44 -16.79 3.25 5.86
CA GLY A 44 -16.27 3.64 4.55
C GLY A 44 -15.12 4.64 4.66
N VAL A 45 -13.96 4.29 4.09
CA VAL A 45 -12.80 5.19 3.95
C VAL A 45 -12.28 5.09 2.52
N ARG A 46 -12.18 6.23 1.86
CA ARG A 46 -11.59 6.38 0.54
C ARG A 46 -10.11 6.69 0.70
N LEU A 47 -9.26 5.86 0.11
CA LEU A 47 -7.82 6.13 0.05
C LEU A 47 -7.47 6.80 -1.29
N SER A 48 -6.53 7.72 -1.24
CA SER A 48 -5.93 8.38 -2.40
C SER A 48 -4.42 8.44 -2.23
N VAL A 49 -3.69 8.46 -3.33
CA VAL A 49 -2.25 8.57 -3.33
C VAL A 49 -1.83 9.69 -4.26
N THR A 50 -0.97 10.58 -3.78
CA THR A 50 -0.28 11.55 -4.60
C THR A 50 1.22 11.26 -4.60
N PHE A 51 1.91 11.74 -5.63
CA PHE A 51 3.34 11.62 -5.78
C PHE A 51 3.96 13.00 -5.99
N ARG A 52 5.04 13.25 -5.27
CA ARG A 52 5.91 14.40 -5.44
C ARG A 52 7.28 13.95 -5.88
N GLU A 53 7.76 14.51 -6.99
CA GLU A 53 9.10 14.23 -7.49
C GLU A 53 10.15 14.74 -6.48
N TYR A 54 11.09 13.87 -6.11
CA TYR A 54 12.12 14.20 -5.13
C TYR A 54 13.37 13.33 -5.35
N PRO A 55 14.12 13.60 -6.44
CA PRO A 55 15.25 12.79 -6.87
C PRO A 55 16.46 12.99 -5.97
N LYS A 56 17.27 11.94 -5.79
CA LYS A 56 18.53 11.89 -5.04
C LYS A 56 19.43 13.08 -5.32
N ALA A 57 19.60 13.42 -6.60
CA ALA A 57 20.42 14.54 -7.04
C ALA A 57 19.96 15.91 -6.50
N ARG A 58 18.75 16.03 -5.95
CA ARG A 58 18.22 17.26 -5.38
C ARG A 58 17.97 17.18 -3.88
N ARG A 59 18.32 16.07 -3.20
CA ARG A 59 18.04 15.88 -1.77
C ARG A 59 18.91 16.70 -0.84
N GLU A 60 20.02 17.20 -1.33
CA GLU A 60 20.87 18.18 -0.64
C GLU A 60 20.30 19.61 -0.68
N LYS A 61 19.28 19.86 -1.53
CA LYS A 61 18.66 21.17 -1.69
C LYS A 61 17.28 21.19 -1.06
N THR A 62 17.03 22.22 -0.28
CA THR A 62 15.71 22.49 0.27
C THR A 62 14.73 22.81 -0.87
N PRO A 63 13.64 22.04 -1.07
CA PRO A 63 12.65 22.35 -2.08
C PRO A 63 11.93 23.65 -1.74
N SER A 64 11.60 24.44 -2.76
CA SER A 64 10.72 25.59 -2.61
C SER A 64 9.28 25.16 -2.28
N ARG A 65 8.48 26.07 -1.72
CA ARG A 65 7.05 25.80 -1.42
C ARG A 65 6.25 25.40 -2.66
N ALA A 66 6.58 25.95 -3.83
CA ALA A 66 5.94 25.59 -5.09
C ALA A 66 6.27 24.16 -5.52
N GLU A 67 7.54 23.74 -5.39
CA GLU A 67 7.96 22.37 -5.67
C GLU A 67 7.38 21.38 -4.67
N ALA A 68 7.33 21.75 -3.39
CA ALA A 68 6.73 20.95 -2.32
C ALA A 68 5.24 20.64 -2.56
N LYS A 69 4.53 21.54 -3.27
CA LYS A 69 3.11 21.41 -3.63
C LYS A 69 2.87 20.81 -5.02
N ARG A 70 3.92 20.54 -5.80
CA ARG A 70 3.82 19.97 -7.14
C ARG A 70 3.61 18.46 -7.06
N GLU A 71 2.43 18.10 -6.60
CA GLU A 71 1.96 16.72 -6.48
C GLU A 71 1.13 16.31 -7.70
N ARG A 72 1.27 15.05 -8.12
CA ARG A 72 0.39 14.43 -9.12
C ARG A 72 -0.35 13.25 -8.51
N SER A 73 -1.59 13.05 -8.91
CA SER A 73 -2.37 11.87 -8.51
C SER A 73 -1.74 10.59 -9.07
N VAL A 74 -1.62 9.58 -8.22
CA VAL A 74 -1.26 8.21 -8.60
C VAL A 74 -2.51 7.37 -8.44
N VAL A 75 -2.81 6.52 -9.43
CA VAL A 75 -3.92 5.58 -9.37
C VAL A 75 -3.37 4.24 -8.86
N PRO A 76 -3.59 3.88 -7.59
CA PRO A 76 -3.20 2.56 -7.10
C PRO A 76 -4.20 1.50 -7.58
N LEU A 77 -3.74 0.26 -7.64
CA LEU A 77 -4.62 -0.89 -7.80
C LEU A 77 -5.31 -1.18 -6.46
N PHE A 78 -6.64 -1.15 -6.47
CA PHE A 78 -7.43 -1.43 -5.28
C PHE A 78 -7.91 -2.86 -5.26
N ALA A 79 -7.74 -3.53 -4.12
CA ALA A 79 -8.33 -4.83 -3.85
C ALA A 79 -9.06 -4.84 -2.51
N ARG A 80 -10.04 -5.74 -2.40
CA ARG A 80 -10.79 -5.98 -1.17
C ARG A 80 -10.53 -7.41 -0.72
N ARG A 81 -10.22 -7.57 0.56
CA ARG A 81 -10.10 -8.88 1.22
C ARG A 81 -11.35 -9.19 2.03
N LYS A 82 -11.52 -10.47 2.35
CA LYS A 82 -12.70 -10.99 3.08
C LYS A 82 -12.82 -10.46 4.51
N ASP A 83 -11.78 -9.84 5.07
CA ASP A 83 -11.64 -9.39 6.46
C ASP A 83 -11.89 -7.88 6.67
N GLN A 84 -12.63 -7.23 5.75
CA GLN A 84 -12.81 -5.76 5.73
C GLN A 84 -11.51 -4.98 5.54
N THR A 85 -10.46 -5.64 5.04
CA THR A 85 -9.22 -4.96 4.65
C THR A 85 -9.33 -4.53 3.18
N ARG A 86 -9.12 -3.24 2.94
CA ARG A 86 -8.88 -2.67 1.62
C ARG A 86 -7.38 -2.56 1.39
N GLU A 87 -6.93 -2.94 0.20
CA GLU A 87 -5.55 -2.81 -0.24
C GLU A 87 -5.47 -1.76 -1.32
N ALA A 88 -4.44 -0.92 -1.27
CA ALA A 88 -4.04 -0.05 -2.36
C ALA A 88 -2.58 -0.30 -2.69
N VAL A 89 -2.33 -0.76 -3.91
CA VAL A 89 -1.03 -1.24 -4.37
C VAL A 89 -0.49 -0.32 -5.46
N ILE A 90 0.75 0.08 -5.31
CA ILE A 90 1.57 0.69 -6.35
C ILE A 90 2.60 -0.35 -6.73
N GLU A 91 2.43 -0.95 -7.90
CA GLU A 91 3.27 -2.07 -8.37
C GLU A 91 4.73 -1.62 -8.52
N THR A 92 4.94 -0.52 -9.24
CA THR A 92 6.26 0.07 -9.50
C THR A 92 6.31 1.49 -8.96
N ALA A 93 7.18 1.72 -7.97
CA ALA A 93 7.38 3.02 -7.36
C ALA A 93 8.62 3.71 -7.96
N GLY A 94 8.40 4.88 -8.57
CA GLY A 94 9.47 5.75 -9.02
C GLY A 94 10.17 6.46 -7.86
N GLU A 95 11.27 7.12 -8.16
CA GLU A 95 12.01 7.90 -7.17
C GLU A 95 11.27 9.17 -6.77
N GLY A 96 10.99 9.34 -5.48
CA GLY A 96 10.28 10.49 -4.97
C GLY A 96 9.48 10.19 -3.71
N ILE A 97 8.52 11.06 -3.39
CA ILE A 97 7.72 10.97 -2.18
C ILE A 97 6.29 10.58 -2.55
N TYR A 98 5.82 9.47 -1.99
CA TYR A 98 4.43 9.03 -2.09
C TYR A 98 3.67 9.44 -0.83
N ILE A 99 2.52 10.07 -1.02
CA ILE A 99 1.71 10.64 0.04
C ILE A 99 0.37 9.90 0.03
N PHE A 100 0.15 9.08 1.06
CA PHE A 100 -1.10 8.36 1.26
C PHE A 100 -2.04 9.23 2.07
N SER A 101 -3.21 9.53 1.50
CA SER A 101 -4.27 10.28 2.16
C SER A 101 -5.53 9.44 2.26
N ALA A 102 -6.23 9.54 3.38
CA ALA A 102 -7.53 8.91 3.58
C ALA A 102 -8.60 9.97 3.85
N GLU A 103 -9.81 9.69 3.37
CA GLU A 103 -10.98 10.52 3.57
C GLU A 103 -12.16 9.65 3.97
N ALA A 104 -12.95 10.11 4.94
CA ALA A 104 -14.12 9.38 5.37
C ALA A 104 -15.22 9.43 4.30
N GLU A 105 -15.80 8.28 3.98
CA GLU A 105 -16.92 8.22 3.04
C GLU A 105 -18.19 8.76 3.73
N HIS A 106 -19.02 9.50 2.99
CA HIS A 106 -20.31 10.02 3.46
C HIS A 106 -20.25 11.05 4.60
N GLY A 107 -19.10 11.69 4.82
CA GLY A 107 -18.96 12.84 5.73
C GLY A 107 -19.01 12.50 7.23
N ALA A 108 -19.25 11.25 7.61
CA ALA A 108 -19.18 10.80 8.99
C ALA A 108 -17.75 10.40 9.35
N PRO A 109 -17.20 10.83 10.50
CA PRO A 109 -15.87 10.41 10.93
C PRO A 109 -15.73 8.90 10.96
N ALA A 110 -14.63 8.39 10.40
CA ALA A 110 -14.34 6.97 10.33
C ALA A 110 -13.05 6.64 11.08
N THR A 111 -13.01 5.49 11.73
CA THR A 111 -11.79 5.01 12.38
C THR A 111 -11.23 3.83 11.60
N ALA A 112 -9.97 3.93 11.18
CA ALA A 112 -9.30 2.91 10.40
C ALA A 112 -7.90 2.62 10.97
N THR A 113 -7.44 1.38 10.78
CA THR A 113 -6.07 0.99 11.08
C THR A 113 -5.29 0.86 9.78
N PHE A 114 -4.14 1.51 9.73
CA PHE A 114 -3.30 1.62 8.54
C PHE A 114 -1.99 0.85 8.74
N THR A 115 -1.58 0.12 7.71
CA THR A 115 -0.28 -0.56 7.66
C THR A 115 0.29 -0.40 6.25
N LEU A 116 1.51 0.11 6.14
CA LEU A 116 2.20 0.26 4.87
C LEU A 116 3.25 -0.85 4.74
N LYS A 117 3.14 -1.64 3.67
CA LYS A 117 4.20 -2.55 3.23
C LYS A 117 5.00 -1.89 2.12
N ILE A 118 6.32 -2.06 2.16
CA ILE A 118 7.29 -1.51 1.22
C ILE A 118 8.11 -2.68 0.69
N TYR A 119 8.27 -2.77 -0.64
CA TYR A 119 8.95 -3.87 -1.34
C TYR A 119 8.42 -5.25 -0.92
N GLU A 120 7.11 -5.45 -0.99
CA GLU A 120 6.51 -6.72 -0.57
C GLU A 120 7.12 -7.90 -1.35
N ALA A 121 7.55 -8.95 -0.64
CA ALA A 121 8.23 -10.12 -1.20
C ALA A 121 9.61 -9.86 -1.84
N GLY A 122 10.25 -8.72 -1.54
CA GLY A 122 11.61 -8.40 -1.96
C GLY A 122 12.65 -8.49 -0.82
N ALA A 123 13.94 -8.44 -1.18
CA ALA A 123 15.04 -8.45 -0.21
C ALA A 123 15.06 -7.23 0.75
N ARG A 124 14.28 -6.19 0.43
CA ARG A 124 14.14 -4.95 1.21
C ARG A 124 12.76 -4.81 1.84
N GLU A 125 12.04 -5.92 2.02
CA GLU A 125 10.69 -5.89 2.59
C GLU A 125 10.69 -5.18 3.95
N LYS A 126 9.87 -4.12 4.06
CA LYS A 126 9.64 -3.38 5.30
C LYS A 126 8.14 -3.25 5.54
N THR A 127 7.71 -3.47 6.77
CA THR A 127 6.33 -3.22 7.20
C THR A 127 6.32 -2.09 8.23
N ALA A 128 5.67 -0.98 7.90
CA ALA A 128 5.45 0.15 8.78
C ALA A 128 4.01 0.14 9.35
N ARG A 129 3.90 0.00 10.67
CA ARG A 129 2.62 0.04 11.39
C ARG A 129 2.26 1.49 11.73
N ILE A 130 1.53 2.15 10.83
CA ILE A 130 1.04 3.52 11.02
C ILE A 130 0.02 3.58 12.18
N GLY A 131 -0.73 2.50 12.38
CA GLY A 131 -1.63 2.33 13.52
C GLY A 131 -3.04 2.87 13.26
N ARG A 132 -3.79 3.03 14.36
CA ARG A 132 -5.20 3.44 14.33
C ARG A 132 -5.30 4.96 14.22
N ARG A 133 -6.05 5.45 13.23
CA ARG A 133 -6.30 6.90 13.05
C ARG A 133 -7.81 7.16 12.92
N SER A 134 -8.24 8.28 13.50
CA SER A 134 -9.52 8.89 13.18
C SER A 134 -9.36 9.75 11.92
N VAL A 135 -10.28 9.56 10.97
CA VAL A 135 -10.35 10.24 9.68
C VAL A 135 -11.63 11.06 9.66
N SER A 136 -11.47 12.38 9.57
CA SER A 136 -12.54 13.36 9.39
C SER A 136 -12.09 14.30 8.27
N GLY A 137 -12.83 14.36 7.16
CA GLY A 137 -12.33 14.98 5.93
C GLY A 137 -11.09 14.26 5.38
N LYS A 138 -10.35 14.93 4.50
CA LYS A 138 -9.09 14.41 3.94
C LYS A 138 -7.94 14.57 4.94
N LYS A 139 -7.22 13.49 5.20
CA LYS A 139 -6.08 13.45 6.13
C LYS A 139 -4.90 12.70 5.53
N VAL A 140 -3.70 13.26 5.66
CA VAL A 140 -2.46 12.54 5.33
C VAL A 140 -2.22 11.44 6.37
N ILE A 141 -2.01 10.23 5.88
CA ILE A 141 -1.83 9.01 6.69
C ILE A 141 -0.36 8.63 6.77
N ALA A 142 0.36 8.74 5.66
CA ALA A 142 1.80 8.49 5.60
C ALA A 142 2.41 9.22 4.42
N LYS A 143 3.65 9.67 4.59
CA LYS A 143 4.53 10.09 3.50
C LYS A 143 5.73 9.14 3.48
N VAL A 144 6.05 8.57 2.32
CA VAL A 144 7.15 7.62 2.16
C VAL A 144 8.07 8.06 1.03
N LEU A 145 9.37 8.11 1.31
CA LEU A 145 10.43 8.40 0.36
C LEU A 145 10.91 7.10 -0.28
N MET A 146 10.83 7.03 -1.60
CA MET A 146 11.31 5.93 -2.43
C MET A 146 12.56 6.35 -3.22
N PRO A 147 13.52 5.43 -3.44
CA PRO A 147 13.47 3.99 -3.14
C PRO A 147 13.94 3.57 -1.73
N GLU A 148 14.20 4.49 -0.82
CA GLU A 148 14.78 4.16 0.50
C GLU A 148 13.78 3.54 1.48
N GLY A 149 12.47 3.69 1.24
CA GLY A 149 11.44 3.22 2.16
C GLY A 149 11.45 3.97 3.50
N ILE A 150 11.88 5.22 3.50
CA ILE A 150 11.91 6.09 4.69
C ILE A 150 10.54 6.74 4.86
N LEU A 151 9.94 6.61 6.04
CA LEU A 151 8.70 7.31 6.36
C LEU A 151 9.03 8.66 7.01
N TRP A 152 8.24 9.68 6.70
CA TRP A 152 8.36 10.98 7.35
C TRP A 152 8.22 10.89 8.88
N ASP A 153 7.32 10.05 9.35
CA ASP A 153 7.04 9.84 10.78
C ASP A 153 7.99 8.83 11.45
N ASP A 154 8.97 8.27 10.72
CA ASP A 154 9.98 7.37 11.27
C ASP A 154 11.20 8.18 11.71
N ASP A 155 11.17 8.70 12.94
CA ASP A 155 12.23 9.55 13.49
C ASP A 155 13.60 8.86 13.54
N THR A 156 13.64 7.53 13.54
CA THR A 156 14.89 6.77 13.54
C THR A 156 15.67 6.89 12.22
N ALA A 157 15.00 7.30 11.14
CA ALA A 157 15.64 7.56 9.85
C ALA A 157 16.34 8.92 9.78
N PHE A 158 16.17 9.77 10.78
CA PHE A 158 16.68 11.14 10.82
C PHE A 158 17.61 11.34 12.01
N THR A 159 18.66 12.13 11.81
CA THR A 159 19.60 12.50 12.89
C THR A 159 19.20 13.81 13.57
N GLY A 160 18.29 14.59 12.96
CA GLY A 160 17.78 15.82 13.54
C GLY A 160 16.62 16.43 12.74
N SER A 161 16.01 17.44 13.33
CA SER A 161 14.94 18.23 12.73
C SER A 161 15.10 19.72 13.03
N ILE A 162 14.62 20.54 12.11
CA ILE A 162 14.53 21.99 12.23
C ILE A 162 13.05 22.33 12.06
N GLU A 163 12.47 22.98 13.06
CA GLU A 163 11.10 23.49 13.01
C GLU A 163 11.13 24.99 12.72
N ASP A 164 10.55 25.38 11.60
CA ASP A 164 10.28 26.76 11.21
C ASP A 164 8.79 27.08 11.49
N SER A 165 8.42 28.36 11.43
CA SER A 165 7.03 28.79 11.66
C SER A 165 6.01 28.17 10.69
N ASP A 166 6.44 27.80 9.47
CA ASP A 166 5.58 27.31 8.39
C ASP A 166 6.00 25.94 7.86
N SER A 167 7.00 25.30 8.46
CA SER A 167 7.56 24.06 7.93
C SER A 167 8.41 23.30 8.93
N THR A 168 8.54 22.00 8.69
CA THR A 168 9.48 21.13 9.41
C THR A 168 10.45 20.54 8.40
N THR A 169 11.74 20.61 8.69
CA THR A 169 12.80 19.97 7.91
C THR A 169 13.43 18.87 8.74
N LYS A 170 13.37 17.62 8.29
CA LYS A 170 14.11 16.51 8.90
C LYS A 170 15.32 16.17 8.04
N PHE A 171 16.45 15.90 8.69
CA PHE A 171 17.69 15.59 7.99
C PHE A 171 18.43 14.39 8.58
N ASN A 172 19.25 13.75 7.77
CA ASN A 172 20.18 12.71 8.17
C ASN A 172 21.59 13.08 7.70
N SER A 173 22.48 13.41 8.64
CA SER A 173 23.85 13.85 8.33
C SER A 173 24.75 12.75 7.78
N GLU A 174 24.44 11.48 8.06
CA GLU A 174 25.21 10.34 7.56
C GLU A 174 24.88 10.04 6.09
N THR A 175 23.62 10.21 5.70
CA THR A 175 23.16 9.92 4.32
C THR A 175 23.02 11.16 3.44
N GLY A 176 23.10 12.37 4.00
CA GLY A 176 22.86 13.64 3.30
C GLY A 176 21.40 13.88 2.91
N LEU A 177 20.43 13.25 3.58
CA LEU A 177 19.01 13.41 3.29
C LEU A 177 18.48 14.71 3.93
N TYR A 178 17.80 15.57 3.18
CA TYR A 178 17.08 16.76 3.69
C TYR A 178 15.64 16.83 3.23
N TRP A 179 14.73 16.29 4.03
CA TRP A 179 13.30 16.28 3.70
C TRP A 179 12.59 17.45 4.40
N LYS A 180 12.05 18.38 3.61
CA LYS A 180 11.22 19.50 4.11
C LYS A 180 9.74 19.27 3.81
N GLU A 181 8.90 19.50 4.81
CA GLU A 181 7.44 19.53 4.71
C GLU A 181 6.93 20.88 5.17
N TYR A 182 6.00 21.47 4.40
CA TYR A 182 5.35 22.72 4.79
C TYR A 182 4.06 22.39 5.55
N ASN A 183 3.73 23.25 6.51
CA ASN A 183 2.46 23.19 7.21
C ASN A 183 1.33 23.56 6.22
N ASP A 184 0.23 22.81 6.30
CA ASP A 184 -1.00 23.06 5.55
C ASP A 184 -1.82 24.19 6.17
#